data_AF-A0A519SD97-F1
#
_entry.id   AF-A0A519SD97-F1
#
_cell.length_a   1.000
_cell.length_b   1.000
_cell.length_c   1.000
_cell.angle_alpha   90.00
_cell.angle_beta   90.00
_cell.angle_gamma   90.00
#
_symmetry.space_group_name_H-M   'P 1'
#
loop_
_entity.id
_entity.type
_entity.pdbx_description
1 polymer ?
#
loop_
_entity_poly.entity_id
_entity_poly.type
_entity_poly.pdbx_seq_one_letter_code
_entity_poly.pdbx_strand_id
1 'polypeptide(L)'
;MSHIHILNHLQRVLNLCGDNVRLVPTGAVVNSEMPGHLSIDIRPVRIKKHNNNFLVPPPQPMCQDDDEDCYAINRVRISTSMMDDYAKKFPYTDEEIIGLISGKTYLFGCYRK
;
A
#
# COMPACT_ATOMS: atom_id res chain seq x y z
N MET A 1 14.28 -0.05 8.48
CA MET A 1 14.02 -1.48 8.26
C MET A 1 12.54 -1.86 8.35
N SER A 2 11.73 -1.26 9.25
CA SER A 2 10.32 -1.66 9.47
C SER A 2 9.39 -1.48 8.26
N HIS A 3 9.52 -0.40 7.47
CA HIS A 3 8.62 -0.18 6.33
C HIS A 3 8.80 -1.20 5.20
N ILE A 4 10.00 -1.75 5.00
CA ILE A 4 10.27 -2.77 3.98
C ILE A 4 9.50 -4.05 4.31
N HIS A 5 9.46 -4.44 5.59
CA HIS A 5 8.66 -5.60 6.02
C HIS A 5 7.17 -5.39 5.80
N ILE A 6 6.67 -4.16 6.01
CA ILE A 6 5.27 -3.82 5.75
C ILE A 6 4.97 -3.89 4.25
N LEU A 7 5.81 -3.32 3.39
CA LEU A 7 5.66 -3.41 1.93
C LEU A 7 5.69 -4.86 1.43
N ASN A 8 6.59 -5.68 1.95
CA ASN A 8 6.66 -7.10 1.61
C ASN A 8 5.39 -7.84 2.06
N HIS A 9 4.84 -7.50 3.23
CA HIS A 9 3.60 -8.11 3.72
C HIS A 9 2.39 -7.71 2.85
N LEU A 10 2.26 -6.42 2.51
CA LEU A 10 1.25 -5.93 1.58
C LEU A 10 1.35 -6.62 0.22
N GLN A 11 2.55 -6.71 -0.36
CA GLN A 11 2.79 -7.40 -1.62
C GLN A 11 2.37 -8.87 -1.54
N ARG A 12 2.72 -9.57 -0.45
CA ARG A 12 2.33 -10.97 -0.23
C ARG A 12 0.81 -11.12 -0.24
N VAL A 13 0.10 -10.31 0.54
CA VAL A 13 -1.36 -10.38 0.65
C VAL A 13 -2.04 -10.09 -0.69
N LEU A 14 -1.61 -9.04 -1.39
CA LEU A 14 -2.14 -8.73 -2.73
C LEU A 14 -1.93 -9.91 -3.69
N ASN A 15 -0.75 -10.53 -3.67
CA ASN A 15 -0.45 -11.67 -4.54
C ASN A 15 -1.24 -12.94 -4.17
N LEU A 16 -1.46 -13.19 -2.88
CA LEU A 16 -2.34 -14.28 -2.42
C LEU A 16 -3.79 -14.09 -2.87
N CYS A 17 -4.23 -12.84 -3.01
CA CYS A 17 -5.59 -12.50 -3.44
C CYS A 17 -5.74 -12.46 -4.98
N GLY A 18 -4.73 -12.92 -5.74
CA GLY A 18 -4.80 -13.01 -7.20
C GLY A 18 -4.34 -11.76 -7.95
N ASP A 19 -3.71 -10.81 -7.25
CA ASP A 19 -2.92 -9.78 -7.90
C ASP A 19 -1.51 -10.33 -8.26
N ASN A 20 -0.79 -9.67 -9.18
CA ASN A 20 0.60 -10.03 -9.47
C ASN A 20 1.46 -8.78 -9.44
N VAL A 21 1.71 -8.30 -8.22
CA VAL A 21 2.32 -7.00 -7.97
C VAL A 21 3.69 -7.16 -7.34
N ARG A 22 4.55 -6.18 -7.62
CA ARG A 22 5.87 -6.06 -7.01
C ARG A 22 6.05 -4.64 -6.46
N LEU A 23 6.02 -4.50 -5.14
CA LEU A 23 6.18 -3.22 -4.46
C LEU A 23 7.66 -2.98 -4.19
N VAL A 24 8.32 -2.23 -5.07
CA VAL A 24 9.76 -1.92 -4.93
C VAL A 24 9.94 -0.50 -4.39
N PRO A 25 10.44 -0.31 -3.15
CA PRO A 25 10.69 1.03 -2.63
C PRO A 25 11.79 1.72 -3.44
N THR A 26 11.65 3.04 -3.65
CA THR A 26 12.68 3.87 -4.31
C THR A 26 13.76 4.33 -3.34
N GLY A 27 13.50 4.22 -2.03
CA GLY A 27 14.36 4.72 -0.96
C GLY A 27 13.89 6.06 -0.38
N ALA A 28 12.97 6.77 -1.05
CA ALA A 28 12.36 7.97 -0.51
C ALA A 28 11.23 7.61 0.48
N VAL A 29 11.35 8.11 1.70
CA VAL A 29 10.32 8.06 2.74
C VAL A 29 10.14 9.48 3.25
N VAL A 30 8.93 10.00 3.15
CA VAL A 30 8.59 11.36 3.58
C VAL A 30 7.45 11.33 4.59
N ASN A 31 7.37 12.36 5.44
CA ASN A 31 6.20 12.55 6.29
C ASN A 31 4.98 12.72 5.39
N SER A 32 3.92 11.96 5.68
CA SER A 32 2.65 12.13 4.99
C SER A 32 2.02 13.48 5.36
N GLU A 33 1.17 14.00 4.47
CA GLU A 33 0.28 15.12 4.77
C GLU A 33 -0.69 14.79 5.92
N MET A 34 -0.93 13.50 6.16
CA MET A 34 -1.73 13.02 7.29
C MET A 34 -0.84 12.84 8.54
N PRO A 35 -1.19 13.46 9.68
CA PRO A 35 -0.47 13.25 10.94
C PRO A 35 -0.36 11.77 11.30
N GLY A 36 0.80 11.37 11.82
CA GLY A 36 1.06 9.99 12.23
C GLY A 36 1.17 8.98 11.07
N HIS A 37 1.37 9.45 9.84
CA HIS A 37 1.58 8.59 8.67
C HIS A 37 2.90 8.92 7.96
N LEU A 38 3.51 7.90 7.37
CA LEU A 38 4.65 8.01 6.48
C LEU A 38 4.22 7.64 5.06
N SER A 39 4.70 8.42 4.09
CA SER A 39 4.57 8.10 2.67
C SER A 39 5.86 7.45 2.20
N ILE A 40 5.73 6.25 1.64
CA ILE A 40 6.84 5.49 1.07
C ILE A 40 6.67 5.49 -0.44
N ASP A 41 7.69 6.00 -1.11
CA ASP A 41 7.71 6.04 -2.56
C ASP A 41 8.12 4.68 -3.10
N ILE A 42 7.36 4.18 -4.07
CA ILE A 42 7.61 2.91 -4.75
C ILE A 42 7.73 3.14 -6.25
N ARG A 43 8.38 2.21 -6.95
CA ARG A 43 8.33 2.18 -8.40
C ARG A 43 6.86 2.05 -8.85
N PRO A 44 6.45 2.76 -9.92
CA PRO A 44 5.09 2.66 -10.43
C PRO A 44 4.67 1.21 -10.66
N VAL A 45 3.50 0.85 -10.15
CA VAL A 45 2.94 -0.49 -10.25
C VAL A 45 1.43 -0.38 -10.43
N ARG A 46 0.83 -1.37 -11.09
CA ARG A 46 -0.61 -1.48 -11.28
C ARG A 46 -1.17 -2.51 -10.30
N ILE A 47 -2.19 -2.14 -9.56
CA ILE A 47 -2.92 -3.04 -8.65
C ILE A 47 -4.34 -3.20 -9.16
N LYS A 48 -4.93 -4.39 -9.05
CA LYS A 48 -6.30 -4.63 -9.50
C LYS A 48 -7.30 -3.90 -8.60
N LYS A 49 -8.33 -3.29 -9.20
CA LYS A 49 -9.43 -2.66 -8.44
C LYS A 49 -10.24 -3.68 -7.66
N HIS A 50 -10.48 -4.83 -8.29
CA HIS A 50 -11.15 -5.98 -7.69
C HIS A 50 -10.23 -7.19 -7.80
N ASN A 51 -9.94 -7.82 -6.67
CA ASN A 51 -9.19 -9.06 -6.61
C ASN A 51 -10.06 -10.17 -6.02
N ASN A 52 -9.54 -11.38 -5.85
CA ASN A 52 -10.37 -12.55 -5.53
C ASN A 52 -11.02 -12.46 -4.14
N ASN A 53 -10.49 -11.59 -3.26
CA ASN A 53 -10.88 -11.55 -1.86
C ASN A 53 -11.55 -10.24 -1.46
N PHE A 54 -11.28 -9.12 -2.15
CA PHE A 54 -11.81 -7.81 -1.78
C PHE A 54 -11.77 -6.78 -2.92
N LEU A 55 -12.43 -5.65 -2.68
CA LEU A 55 -12.29 -4.44 -3.47
C LEU A 55 -11.19 -3.56 -2.88
N VAL A 56 -10.25 -3.12 -3.72
CA VAL A 56 -9.25 -2.13 -3.34
C VAL A 56 -9.89 -0.74 -3.48
N PRO A 57 -9.87 0.10 -2.44
CA PRO A 57 -10.30 1.48 -2.54
C PRO A 57 -9.45 2.26 -3.56
N PRO A 58 -10.04 3.26 -4.24
CA PRO A 58 -9.28 4.08 -5.18
C PRO A 58 -8.12 4.80 -4.46
N PRO A 59 -6.93 4.87 -5.08
CA PRO A 59 -5.79 5.57 -4.51
C PRO A 59 -6.11 7.06 -4.38
N GLN A 60 -5.56 7.70 -3.34
CA GLN A 60 -5.73 9.13 -3.14
C GLN A 60 -4.39 9.84 -3.04
N PRO A 61 -4.13 10.93 -3.79
CA PRO A 61 -4.87 11.28 -5.01
C PRO A 61 -4.76 10.16 -6.05
N MET A 62 -5.75 10.08 -6.93
CA MET A 62 -5.77 9.12 -8.03
C MET A 62 -4.64 9.40 -9.02
N CYS A 63 -4.15 8.35 -9.66
CA CYS A 63 -3.22 8.48 -10.79
C CYS A 63 -3.98 8.91 -12.06
N GLN A 64 -3.31 9.60 -12.99
CA GLN A 64 -3.92 9.91 -14.29
C GLN A 64 -4.00 8.67 -15.20
N ASP A 65 -3.16 7.66 -14.93
CA ASP A 65 -2.99 6.46 -15.76
C ASP A 65 -3.74 5.23 -15.21
N ASP A 66 -4.87 5.44 -14.53
CA ASP A 66 -5.73 4.35 -14.07
C ASP A 66 -6.47 3.71 -15.27
N ASP A 67 -6.41 2.39 -15.39
CA ASP A 67 -7.17 1.66 -16.42
C ASP A 67 -8.57 1.28 -15.89
N GLU A 68 -9.41 0.63 -16.71
CA GLU A 68 -10.73 0.14 -16.27
C GLU A 68 -10.65 -0.85 -15.09
N ASP A 69 -9.67 -1.75 -15.09
CA ASP A 69 -9.54 -2.84 -14.11
C ASP A 69 -8.46 -2.64 -13.05
N CYS A 70 -7.57 -1.65 -13.23
CA CYS A 70 -6.40 -1.45 -12.38
C CYS A 70 -6.23 0.01 -11.96
N TYR A 71 -5.67 0.22 -10.77
CA TYR A 71 -5.14 1.50 -10.34
C TYR A 71 -3.63 1.54 -10.55
N ALA A 72 -3.12 2.62 -11.10
CA ALA A 72 -1.70 2.92 -11.06
C ALA A 72 -1.35 3.54 -9.70
N ILE A 73 -0.28 3.07 -9.07
CA ILE A 73 0.19 3.57 -7.78
C ILE A 73 1.71 3.77 -7.82
N ASN A 74 2.20 4.81 -7.14
CA ASN A 74 3.64 5.02 -6.94
C ASN A 74 3.99 5.40 -5.49
N ARG A 75 3.00 5.32 -4.59
CA ARG A 75 3.13 5.67 -3.18
C ARG A 75 2.27 4.75 -2.32
N VAL A 76 2.83 4.34 -1.19
CA VAL A 76 2.12 3.62 -0.12
C VAL A 76 2.21 4.44 1.17
N ARG A 77 1.08 4.65 1.85
CA ARG A 77 1.02 5.36 3.13
C ARG A 77 0.72 4.42 4.27
N ILE A 78 1.59 4.40 5.25
CA ILE A 78 1.47 3.55 6.44
C ILE A 78 1.45 4.41 7.69
N SER A 79 0.73 3.98 8.73
CA SER A 79 0.76 4.68 10.01
C SER A 79 2.08 4.41 10.73
N THR A 80 2.54 5.37 11.53
CA THR A 80 3.70 5.20 12.40
C THR A 80 3.44 4.13 13.47
N SER A 81 2.19 3.95 13.90
CA SER A 81 1.82 2.84 14.79
C SER A 81 2.13 1.47 14.18
N MET A 82 1.77 1.26 12.92
CA MET A 82 2.06 0.00 12.21
C MET A 82 3.57 -0.21 12.07
N MET A 83 4.33 0.87 11.82
CA MET A 83 5.80 0.82 11.82
C MET A 83 6.37 0.36 13.16
N ASP A 84 5.82 0.86 14.26
CA ASP A 84 6.25 0.51 15.61
C ASP A 84 5.92 -0.95 15.94
N ASP A 85 4.72 -1.42 15.57
CA ASP A 85 4.30 -2.82 15.77
C ASP A 85 5.23 -3.79 15.05
N TYR A 86 5.54 -3.51 13.78
CA TYR A 86 6.51 -4.30 12.99
C TYR A 86 7.93 -4.20 13.53
N ALA A 87 8.34 -3.04 14.07
CA ALA A 87 9.66 -2.88 14.69
C ALA A 87 9.77 -3.71 15.99
N LYS A 88 8.68 -3.83 16.75
CA LYS A 88 8.59 -4.65 17.97
C LYS A 88 8.37 -6.14 17.69
N LYS A 89 8.40 -6.57 16.43
CA LYS A 89 8.15 -7.95 15.98
C LYS A 89 6.73 -8.46 16.30
N PHE A 90 5.75 -7.55 16.31
CA PHE A 90 4.32 -7.87 16.34
C PHE A 90 3.70 -7.47 14.99
N PRO A 91 4.01 -8.20 13.89
CA PRO A 91 3.41 -7.90 12.60
C PRO A 91 1.91 -8.22 12.62
N TYR A 92 1.19 -7.54 11.75
CA TYR A 92 -0.24 -7.78 11.57
C TYR A 92 -0.44 -9.16 10.93
N THR A 93 -1.61 -9.77 11.08
CA THR A 93 -1.97 -10.99 10.35
C THR A 93 -2.34 -10.69 8.90
N ASP A 94 -2.43 -11.71 8.04
CA ASP A 94 -2.87 -11.53 6.66
C ASP A 94 -4.30 -10.95 6.60
N GLU A 95 -5.20 -11.38 7.48
CA GLU A 95 -6.58 -10.86 7.58
C GLU A 95 -6.63 -9.40 8.00
N GLU A 96 -5.79 -8.99 8.96
CA GLU A 96 -5.69 -7.59 9.36
C GLU A 96 -5.17 -6.71 8.22
N ILE A 97 -4.23 -7.21 7.42
CA ILE A 97 -3.74 -6.51 6.23
C ILE A 97 -4.82 -6.45 5.14
N ILE A 98 -5.61 -7.50 4.95
CA ILE A 98 -6.78 -7.48 4.05
C ILE A 98 -7.76 -6.39 4.49
N GLY A 99 -8.08 -6.33 5.80
CA GLY A 99 -8.94 -5.29 6.37
C GLY A 99 -8.36 -3.88 6.16
N LEU A 100 -7.04 -3.73 6.31
CA LEU A 100 -6.36 -2.47 6.05
C LEU A 100 -6.45 -2.05 4.58
N ILE A 101 -6.19 -2.97 3.65
CA ILE A 101 -6.23 -2.67 2.21
C ILE A 101 -7.65 -2.32 1.77
N SER A 102 -8.64 -3.12 2.16
CA SER A 102 -10.04 -2.94 1.77
C SER A 102 -10.70 -1.73 2.43
N GLY A 103 -10.30 -1.36 3.65
CA GLY A 103 -10.94 -0.29 4.41
C GLY A 103 -10.30 1.09 4.29
N LYS A 104 -9.02 1.19 3.87
CA LYS A 104 -8.25 2.44 3.99
C LYS A 104 -8.03 3.12 2.64
N THR A 105 -8.87 4.11 2.33
CA THR A 105 -8.85 4.94 1.10
C THR A 105 -7.54 5.71 0.85
N TYR A 106 -6.65 5.84 1.83
CA TYR A 106 -5.38 6.57 1.73
C TYR A 106 -4.15 5.68 1.70
N LEU A 107 -4.31 4.35 1.82
CA LEU A 107 -3.19 3.41 1.84
C LEU A 107 -2.36 3.50 0.56
N PHE A 108 -3.03 3.58 -0.59
CA PHE A 108 -2.38 3.75 -1.88
C PHE A 108 -2.56 5.17 -2.40
N GLY A 109 -1.61 5.64 -3.18
CA GLY A 109 -1.65 6.96 -3.77
C GLY A 109 -0.69 7.12 -4.93
N CYS A 110 -0.84 8.25 -5.59
CA CYS A 110 0.13 8.77 -6.53
C CYS A 110 0.61 10.16 -6.12
N TYR A 111 1.79 10.57 -6.58
CA TYR A 111 2.07 11.99 -6.77
C TYR A 111 1.42 12.41 -8.08
N ARG A 112 0.52 13.40 -8.04
CA ARG A 112 0.08 14.08 -9.26
C ARG A 112 1.35 14.64 -9.91
N LYS A 113 1.71 14.15 -11.09
CA LYS A 113 2.50 14.93 -12.03
C LYS A 113 1.55 15.69 -12.93
#